data_AF-A0A1M3QXW8-F1
#
_entry.id   AF-A0A1M3QXW8-F1
#
_cell.length_a   1.000
_cell.length_b   1.000
_cell.length_c   1.000
_cell.angle_alpha   90.00
_cell.angle_beta   90.00
_cell.angle_gamma   90.00
#
_symmetry.space_group_name_H-M   'P 1'
#
loop_
_entity.id
_entity.type
_entity.pdbx_description
1 polymer ?
#
loop_
_entity_poly.entity_id
_entity_poly.type
_entity_poly.pdbx_seq_one_letter_code
_entity_poly.pdbx_strand_id
1 'polypeptide(L)'
;MLIMILQAINFIKSRLNSAGVTSETGNIGEIVADGGAGHANDHVIISLINIEENRISRDPHNYIRTETSINKKNPAIHLNITILFTSVRHETGYERSLEEIEQVISFFQKQNVFDSTTETELSDAGIEKLIFEMLSFNLEQLYQLWSMLGGRYHPSAAYRMRMVTIDNASREGGPMITDIRSDYYLKS
;
A
#
# COMPACT_ATOMS: atom_id res chain seq x y z
N MET A 1 -7.69 -16.26 -1.57
CA MET A 1 -6.47 -15.47 -1.78
C MET A 1 -6.86 -14.01 -1.54
N LEU A 2 -6.39 -13.39 -0.46
CA LEU A 2 -6.80 -12.03 -0.08
C LEU A 2 -6.03 -11.03 -0.95
N ILE A 3 -6.71 -10.27 -1.82
CA ILE A 3 -6.07 -9.28 -2.70
C ILE A 3 -6.01 -7.93 -1.98
N MET A 4 -5.19 -7.87 -0.92
CA MET A 4 -5.16 -6.73 0.02
C MET A 4 -4.76 -5.41 -0.66
N ILE A 5 -3.77 -5.42 -1.54
CA ILE A 5 -3.27 -4.20 -2.20
C ILE A 5 -4.37 -3.55 -3.05
N LEU A 6 -5.06 -4.35 -3.87
CA LEU A 6 -6.14 -3.86 -4.72
C LEU A 6 -7.31 -3.31 -3.89
N GLN A 7 -7.65 -3.99 -2.79
CA GLN A 7 -8.70 -3.53 -1.88
C GLN A 7 -8.32 -2.20 -1.21
N ALA A 8 -7.08 -2.05 -0.73
CA ALA A 8 -6.57 -0.80 -0.16
C ALA A 8 -6.67 0.36 -1.17
N ILE A 9 -6.23 0.15 -2.40
CA ILE A 9 -6.28 1.18 -3.45
C ILE A 9 -7.72 1.53 -3.83
N ASN A 10 -8.61 0.54 -3.98
CA ASN A 10 -10.02 0.78 -4.29
C ASN A 10 -10.74 1.51 -3.15
N PHE A 11 -10.43 1.17 -1.89
CA PHE A 11 -10.94 1.88 -0.73
C PHE A 11 -10.56 3.37 -0.79
N ILE A 12 -9.28 3.69 -1.04
CA ILE A 12 -8.83 5.09 -1.13
C ILE A 12 -9.45 5.82 -2.31
N LYS A 13 -9.54 5.18 -3.47
CA LYS A 13 -10.27 5.72 -4.63
C LYS A 13 -11.71 6.07 -4.27
N SER A 14 -12.42 5.18 -3.57
CA SER A 14 -13.79 5.40 -3.11
C SER A 14 -13.89 6.62 -2.17
N ARG A 15 -12.95 6.75 -1.23
CA ARG A 15 -12.92 7.87 -0.28
C ARG A 15 -12.60 9.21 -0.94
N LEU A 16 -11.65 9.23 -1.88
CA LEU A 16 -11.35 10.42 -2.69
C LEU A 16 -12.56 10.85 -3.52
N ASN A 17 -13.20 9.90 -4.21
CA ASN A 17 -14.40 10.17 -5.01
C ASN A 17 -15.55 10.70 -4.14
N SER A 18 -15.75 10.13 -2.95
CA SER A 18 -16.75 10.59 -1.98
C SER A 18 -16.45 11.99 -1.42
N ALA A 19 -15.17 12.38 -1.39
CA ALA A 19 -14.73 13.71 -1.01
C ALA A 19 -14.75 14.73 -2.17
N GLY A 20 -15.21 14.32 -3.36
CA GLY A 20 -15.33 15.17 -4.55
C GLY A 20 -14.11 15.17 -5.48
N VAL A 21 -13.08 14.39 -5.18
CA VAL A 21 -11.90 14.23 -6.05
C VAL A 21 -12.14 13.06 -6.99
N THR A 22 -12.45 13.34 -8.26
CA THR A 22 -12.66 12.27 -9.24
C THR A 22 -11.33 11.58 -9.55
N SER A 23 -11.23 10.29 -9.24
CA SER A 23 -9.98 9.54 -9.30
C SER A 23 -10.15 8.15 -9.90
N GLU A 24 -9.10 7.71 -10.61
CA GLU A 24 -9.03 6.42 -11.27
C GLU A 24 -7.67 5.77 -11.04
N THR A 25 -7.62 4.43 -11.01
CA THR A 25 -6.37 3.68 -10.91
C THR A 25 -5.81 3.40 -12.29
N GLY A 26 -4.52 3.66 -12.49
CA GLY A 26 -3.88 3.36 -13.77
C GLY A 26 -2.36 3.44 -13.68
N ASN A 27 -1.69 2.89 -14.70
CA ASN A 27 -0.26 3.10 -14.88
C ASN A 27 -0.05 4.46 -15.56
N ILE A 28 0.48 5.43 -14.81
CA ILE A 28 0.70 6.78 -15.33
C ILE A 28 1.66 6.81 -16.53
N GLY A 29 2.63 5.89 -16.60
CA GLY A 29 3.57 5.84 -17.72
C GLY A 29 2.88 5.47 -19.03
N GLU A 30 1.95 4.51 -18.99
CA GLU A 30 1.13 4.12 -20.15
C GLU A 30 0.19 5.26 -20.56
N ILE A 31 -0.49 5.89 -19.60
CA ILE A 31 -1.42 6.99 -19.86
C ILE A 31 -0.71 8.19 -20.50
N VAL A 32 0.49 8.52 -20.03
CA VAL A 32 1.29 9.61 -20.60
C VAL A 32 1.82 9.23 -21.99
N ALA A 33 2.22 7.98 -22.21
CA ALA A 33 2.70 7.49 -23.51
C ALA A 33 1.60 7.52 -24.59
N ASP A 34 0.36 7.19 -24.23
CA ASP A 34 -0.81 7.24 -25.13
C ASP A 34 -1.33 8.67 -25.34
N GLY A 35 -0.61 9.68 -24.86
CA GLY A 35 -0.99 11.08 -24.99
C GLY A 35 -2.26 11.42 -24.22
N GLY A 36 -2.58 10.67 -23.16
CA GLY A 36 -3.70 10.95 -22.26
C GLY A 36 -5.09 10.60 -22.79
N ALA A 37 -5.19 9.88 -23.91
CA ALA A 37 -6.48 9.54 -24.52
C ALA A 37 -7.34 8.65 -23.58
N GLY A 38 -8.55 9.11 -23.24
CA GLY A 38 -9.58 8.32 -22.56
C GLY A 38 -9.65 8.42 -21.03
N HIS A 39 -8.51 8.52 -20.32
CA HIS A 39 -8.47 8.53 -18.84
C HIS A 39 -7.93 9.83 -18.25
N ALA A 40 -7.25 10.63 -19.06
CA ALA A 40 -6.36 11.70 -18.60
C ALA A 40 -6.97 13.10 -18.77
N ASN A 41 -8.28 13.19 -18.93
CA ASN A 41 -8.94 14.48 -19.10
C ASN A 41 -9.84 14.87 -17.96
N ASP A 42 -10.20 13.99 -17.01
CA ASP A 42 -11.12 14.33 -15.91
C ASP A 42 -10.80 13.70 -14.55
N HIS A 43 -9.72 12.93 -14.45
CA HIS A 43 -9.44 12.12 -13.27
C HIS A 43 -8.02 12.34 -12.76
N VAL A 44 -7.88 12.34 -11.43
CA VAL A 44 -6.60 12.11 -10.78
C VAL A 44 -6.26 10.63 -10.91
N ILE A 45 -5.11 10.35 -11.52
CA ILE A 45 -4.60 8.99 -11.70
C ILE A 45 -3.85 8.57 -10.43
N ILE A 46 -4.31 7.47 -9.82
CA ILE A 46 -3.66 6.80 -8.70
C ILE A 46 -2.77 5.70 -9.27
N SER A 47 -1.46 5.90 -9.21
CA SER A 47 -0.46 4.94 -9.68
C SER A 47 0.37 4.40 -8.52
N LEU A 48 0.54 3.08 -8.48
CA LEU A 48 1.50 2.45 -7.58
C LEU A 48 2.88 2.52 -8.23
N ILE A 49 3.87 3.12 -7.55
CA ILE A 49 5.22 3.28 -8.10
C ILE A 49 6.27 2.40 -7.43
N ASN A 50 6.04 1.97 -6.19
CA ASN A 50 6.97 1.11 -5.46
C ASN A 50 6.28 0.33 -4.35
N ILE A 51 6.79 -0.87 -4.02
CA ILE A 51 6.34 -1.71 -2.90
C ILE A 51 7.56 -2.20 -2.13
N GLU A 52 7.57 -1.93 -0.84
CA GLU A 52 8.63 -2.35 0.07
C GLU A 52 8.04 -3.09 1.27
N GLU A 53 8.74 -4.11 1.76
CA GLU A 53 8.40 -4.77 3.02
C GLU A 53 8.89 -3.90 4.19
N ASN A 54 8.01 -3.59 5.13
CA ASN A 54 8.38 -2.96 6.38
C ASN A 54 8.82 -4.01 7.42
N ARG A 55 10.15 -4.21 7.51
CA ARG A 55 10.78 -5.25 8.33
C ARG A 55 10.92 -4.92 9.82
N ILE A 56 10.57 -3.70 10.25
CA ILE A 56 10.80 -3.24 11.63
C ILE A 56 9.82 -3.92 12.62
N SER A 57 8.70 -4.47 12.14
CA SER A 57 7.64 -5.07 12.97
C SER A 57 7.55 -6.60 12.85
N ARG A 58 8.66 -7.29 12.56
CA ARG A 58 8.66 -8.75 12.50
C ARG A 58 8.74 -9.33 13.90
N ASP A 59 7.67 -9.97 14.38
CA ASP A 59 7.79 -10.90 15.50
C ASP A 59 8.72 -12.04 15.06
N PRO A 60 9.87 -12.26 15.73
CA PRO A 60 10.78 -13.34 15.36
C PRO A 60 10.16 -14.73 15.58
N HIS A 61 9.04 -14.84 16.32
CA HIS A 61 8.38 -16.09 16.60
C HIS A 61 7.35 -16.44 15.51
N ASN A 62 7.74 -17.32 14.59
CA ASN A 62 6.83 -17.90 13.59
C ASN A 62 5.92 -19.00 14.20
N TYR A 63 5.60 -18.92 15.49
CA TYR A 63 4.74 -19.90 16.16
C TYR A 63 3.94 -19.28 17.31
N ILE A 64 2.72 -19.79 17.51
CA ILE A 64 1.91 -19.52 18.69
C ILE A 64 1.95 -20.78 19.55
N ARG A 65 2.42 -20.63 20.78
CA ARG A 65 2.42 -21.70 21.78
C ARG A 65 1.12 -21.63 22.57
N THR A 66 0.34 -22.69 22.52
CA THR A 66 -0.81 -22.93 23.41
C THR A 66 -0.40 -24.02 24.42
N GLU A 67 -1.18 -24.22 25.49
CA GLU A 67 -0.87 -25.24 26.52
C GLU A 67 -0.66 -26.66 25.95
N THR A 68 -1.25 -26.98 24.80
CA THR A 68 -1.26 -28.33 24.21
C THR A 68 -0.66 -28.42 22.81
N SER A 69 -0.32 -27.30 22.16
CA SER A 69 0.12 -27.30 20.75
C SER A 69 1.07 -26.15 20.41
N ILE A 70 1.89 -26.37 19.39
CA ILE A 70 2.68 -25.33 18.74
C ILE A 70 2.10 -25.15 17.34
N ASN A 71 1.43 -24.01 17.11
CA ASN A 71 0.89 -23.66 15.80
C ASN A 71 1.90 -22.83 15.02
N LYS A 72 2.24 -23.24 13.80
CA LYS A 72 3.10 -22.45 12.93
C LYS A 72 2.31 -21.23 12.45
N LYS A 73 2.90 -20.05 12.63
CA LYS A 73 2.34 -18.77 12.25
C LYS A 73 3.19 -18.19 11.13
N ASN A 74 2.54 -17.80 10.03
CA ASN A 74 3.18 -16.93 9.05
C ASN A 74 3.07 -15.49 9.57
N PRO A 75 4.18 -14.78 9.81
CA PRO A 75 4.12 -13.43 10.37
C PRO A 75 3.40 -12.49 9.40
N ALA A 76 2.65 -11.53 9.96
CA ALA A 76 2.04 -10.45 9.21
C ALA A 76 3.08 -9.71 8.35
N ILE A 77 2.74 -9.48 7.07
CA ILE A 77 3.60 -8.73 6.14
C ILE A 77 3.09 -7.30 6.11
N HIS A 78 3.82 -6.40 6.76
CA HIS A 78 3.57 -4.97 6.66
C HIS A 78 4.22 -4.42 5.39
N LEU A 79 3.47 -3.65 4.61
CA LEU A 79 3.95 -3.09 3.34
C LEU A 79 4.04 -1.57 3.43
N ASN A 80 5.10 -1.01 2.87
CA ASN A 80 5.19 0.39 2.50
C ASN A 80 4.96 0.47 0.99
N ILE A 81 3.86 1.07 0.59
CA ILE A 81 3.51 1.23 -0.82
C ILE A 81 3.63 2.70 -1.17
N THR A 82 4.45 3.02 -2.16
CA THR A 82 4.51 4.38 -2.68
C THR A 82 3.47 4.56 -3.77
N ILE A 83 2.59 5.52 -3.56
CA ILE A 83 1.49 5.88 -4.45
C ILE A 83 1.75 7.28 -4.99
N LEU A 84 1.60 7.46 -6.29
CA LEU A 84 1.67 8.73 -6.98
C LEU A 84 0.26 9.11 -7.44
N PHE A 85 -0.22 10.26 -6.97
CA PHE A 85 -1.44 10.89 -7.44
C PHE A 85 -1.06 11.92 -8.49
N THR A 86 -1.49 11.72 -9.73
CA THR A 86 -1.12 12.58 -10.86
C THR A 86 -2.38 13.17 -11.48
N SER A 87 -2.40 14.49 -11.66
CA SER A 87 -3.37 15.11 -12.57
C SER A 87 -2.73 15.26 -13.93
N VAL A 88 -3.29 14.58 -14.91
CA VAL A 88 -2.98 14.79 -16.31
C VAL A 88 -4.09 15.66 -16.87
N ARG A 89 -3.73 16.81 -17.44
CA ARG A 89 -4.65 17.68 -18.18
C ARG A 89 -3.89 18.24 -19.38
N HIS A 90 -4.60 18.42 -20.49
CA HIS A 90 -4.04 18.97 -21.72
C HIS A 90 -4.21 20.49 -21.79
N GLU A 91 -3.25 21.15 -22.47
CA GLU A 91 -3.19 22.57 -22.88
C GLU A 91 -3.69 23.63 -21.88
N THR A 92 -5.00 23.75 -21.67
CA THR A 92 -5.64 24.79 -20.85
C THR A 92 -6.00 24.32 -19.44
N GLY A 93 -5.82 23.04 -19.11
CA GLY A 93 -6.25 22.46 -17.83
C GLY A 93 -5.21 22.47 -16.71
N TYR A 94 -4.08 23.16 -16.85
CA TYR A 94 -3.01 23.12 -15.84
C TYR A 94 -3.44 23.72 -14.49
N GLU A 95 -4.19 24.83 -14.49
CA GLU A 95 -4.76 25.40 -13.25
C GLU A 95 -5.66 24.38 -12.56
N ARG A 96 -6.48 23.67 -13.34
CA ARG A 96 -7.32 22.59 -12.82
C ARG A 96 -6.48 21.44 -12.25
N SER A 97 -5.36 21.08 -12.87
CA SER A 97 -4.45 20.08 -12.30
C SER A 97 -3.90 20.49 -10.94
N LEU A 98 -3.59 21.77 -10.74
CA LEU A 98 -3.14 22.25 -9.43
C LEU A 98 -4.24 22.15 -8.38
N GLU A 99 -5.48 22.56 -8.72
CA GLU A 99 -6.63 22.43 -7.83
C GLU A 99 -6.90 20.98 -7.42
N GLU A 100 -6.77 20.04 -8.37
CA GLU A 100 -6.98 18.61 -8.09
C GLU A 100 -5.91 18.05 -7.14
N ILE A 101 -4.64 18.39 -7.37
CA ILE A 101 -3.56 17.96 -6.46
C ILE A 101 -3.71 18.62 -5.09
N GLU A 102 -4.13 19.88 -5.03
CA GLU A 102 -4.46 20.55 -3.76
C GLU A 102 -5.59 19.84 -3.02
N GLN A 103 -6.64 19.38 -3.73
CA GLN A 103 -7.73 18.62 -3.12
C GLN A 103 -7.26 17.26 -2.59
N VAL A 104 -6.38 16.55 -3.31
CA VAL A 104 -5.75 15.32 -2.81
C VAL A 104 -4.95 15.57 -1.55
N ILE A 105 -4.12 16.62 -1.54
CA ILE A 105 -3.33 17.00 -0.37
C ILE A 105 -4.26 17.35 0.80
N SER A 106 -5.29 18.16 0.55
CA SER A 106 -6.29 18.57 1.54
C SER A 106 -7.07 17.38 2.12
N PHE A 107 -7.38 16.38 1.29
CA PHE A 107 -8.01 15.15 1.72
C PHE A 107 -7.15 14.41 2.75
N PHE A 108 -5.87 14.17 2.43
CA PHE A 108 -4.96 13.48 3.36
C PHE A 108 -4.56 14.35 4.56
N GLN A 109 -4.57 15.67 4.44
CA GLN A 109 -4.38 16.56 5.60
C GLN A 109 -5.54 16.46 6.61
N LYS A 110 -6.78 16.25 6.13
CA LYS A 110 -7.94 16.05 7.01
C LYS A 110 -7.92 14.67 7.67
N GLN A 111 -7.54 13.64 6.92
CA GLN A 111 -7.45 12.28 7.41
C GLN A 111 -6.35 11.50 6.69
N ASN A 112 -5.27 11.19 7.42
CA ASN A 112 -4.16 10.39 6.92
C ASN A 112 -4.10 8.98 7.51
N VAL A 113 -5.00 8.62 8.42
CA VAL A 113 -5.10 7.30 9.04
C VAL A 113 -6.49 6.73 8.83
N PHE A 114 -6.54 5.50 8.32
CA PHE A 114 -7.77 4.73 8.14
C PHE A 114 -7.61 3.41 8.89
N ASP A 115 -8.55 3.10 9.77
CA ASP A 115 -8.48 1.96 10.68
C ASP A 115 -9.71 1.05 10.49
N SER A 116 -9.48 -0.26 10.52
CA SER A 116 -10.51 -1.29 10.39
C SER A 116 -11.60 -1.25 11.45
N THR A 117 -11.35 -0.61 12.60
CA THR A 117 -12.34 -0.36 13.65
C THR A 117 -13.45 0.59 13.21
N THR A 118 -13.15 1.49 12.27
CA THR A 118 -14.09 2.47 11.71
C THR A 118 -14.49 2.15 10.28
N GLU A 119 -13.67 1.40 9.56
CA GLU A 119 -13.83 1.13 8.13
C GLU A 119 -13.94 -0.38 7.88
N THR A 120 -15.17 -0.90 7.80
CA THR A 120 -15.44 -2.33 7.63
C THR A 120 -14.87 -2.90 6.32
N GLU A 121 -14.76 -2.08 5.28
CA GLU A 121 -14.10 -2.45 4.02
C GLU A 121 -12.63 -2.88 4.23
N LEU A 122 -11.94 -2.30 5.21
CA LEU A 122 -10.56 -2.68 5.55
C LEU A 122 -10.51 -3.97 6.36
N SER A 123 -11.43 -4.17 7.32
CA SER A 123 -11.50 -5.43 8.09
C SER A 123 -11.78 -6.62 7.18
N ASP A 124 -12.70 -6.46 6.23
CA ASP A 124 -13.07 -7.51 5.27
C ASP A 124 -11.91 -7.84 4.31
N ALA A 125 -11.04 -6.85 4.06
CA ALA A 125 -9.82 -6.99 3.29
C ALA A 125 -8.64 -7.54 4.12
N GLY A 126 -8.80 -7.84 5.40
CA GLY A 126 -7.70 -8.27 6.28
C GLY A 126 -6.65 -7.20 6.53
N ILE A 127 -7.01 -5.93 6.37
CA ILE A 127 -6.16 -4.76 6.60
C ILE A 127 -6.57 -4.15 7.94
N GLU A 128 -5.65 -4.07 8.88
CA GLU A 128 -5.89 -3.44 10.18
C GLU A 128 -5.90 -1.91 10.05
N LYS A 129 -4.93 -1.37 9.30
CA LYS A 129 -4.68 0.07 9.23
C LYS A 129 -3.95 0.48 7.96
N LEU A 130 -4.34 1.63 7.41
CA LEU A 130 -3.61 2.34 6.36
C LEU A 130 -3.16 3.70 6.91
N ILE A 131 -1.87 4.03 6.75
CA ILE A 131 -1.30 5.31 7.18
C ILE A 131 -0.63 5.97 6.00
N PHE A 132 -0.99 7.22 5.72
CA PHE A 132 -0.47 8.01 4.61
C PHE A 132 0.52 9.06 5.12
N GLU A 133 1.69 9.05 4.50
CA GLU A 133 2.77 10.00 4.77
C GLU A 133 3.20 10.62 3.44
N MET A 134 3.11 11.95 3.32
CA MET A 134 3.52 12.64 2.09
C MET A 134 5.03 12.49 1.90
N LEU A 135 5.43 12.14 0.68
CA LEU A 135 6.84 12.06 0.29
C LEU A 135 7.28 13.35 -0.38
N SER A 136 8.50 13.76 -0.07
CA SER A 136 9.18 14.87 -0.73
C SER A 136 10.37 14.33 -1.52
N PHE A 137 10.36 14.54 -2.83
CA PHE A 137 11.48 14.20 -3.71
C PHE A 137 12.36 15.41 -3.94
N ASN A 138 13.67 15.19 -4.04
CA ASN A 138 14.56 16.21 -4.59
C ASN A 138 14.43 16.27 -6.13
N LEU A 139 15.02 17.29 -6.77
CA LEU A 139 14.90 17.49 -8.22
C LEU A 139 15.48 16.31 -9.04
N GLU A 140 16.55 15.68 -8.57
CA GLU A 140 17.16 14.53 -9.24
C GLU A 140 16.24 13.30 -9.20
N GLN A 141 15.70 12.97 -8.03
CA GLN A 141 14.75 11.89 -7.83
C GLN A 141 13.47 12.12 -8.63
N LEU A 142 12.98 13.36 -8.66
CA LEU A 142 11.80 13.73 -9.44
C LEU A 142 12.08 13.57 -10.94
N TYR A 143 13.23 14.02 -11.41
CA TYR A 143 13.65 13.84 -12.80
C TYR A 143 13.78 12.36 -13.17
N GLN A 144 14.41 11.55 -12.32
CA GLN A 144 14.56 10.11 -12.52
C GLN A 144 13.20 9.42 -12.59
N LEU A 145 12.28 9.73 -11.66
CA LEU A 145 10.93 9.18 -11.64
C LEU A 145 10.20 9.46 -12.96
N TRP A 146 10.12 10.72 -13.38
CA TRP A 146 9.40 11.10 -14.60
C TRP A 146 10.09 10.63 -15.89
N SER A 147 11.41 10.54 -15.87
CA SER A 147 12.17 9.94 -16.98
C SER A 147 11.87 8.46 -17.14
N MET A 148 11.77 7.70 -16.03
CA MET A 148 11.39 6.28 -16.05
C MET A 148 9.95 6.06 -16.50
N LEU A 149 9.05 6.99 -16.19
CA LEU A 149 7.65 6.96 -16.62
C LEU A 149 7.45 7.40 -18.09
N GLY A 150 8.54 7.66 -18.82
CA GLY A 150 8.49 7.97 -20.26
C GLY A 150 7.93 9.35 -20.59
N GLY A 151 7.92 10.27 -19.62
CA GLY A 151 7.07 11.45 -19.67
C GLY A 151 7.74 12.78 -19.40
N ARG A 152 7.05 13.83 -19.88
CA ARG A 152 7.15 15.19 -19.36
C ARG A 152 6.52 15.24 -17.96
N TYR A 153 7.03 16.14 -17.11
CA TYR A 153 6.51 16.30 -15.75
C TYR A 153 5.01 16.71 -15.76
N HIS A 154 4.22 16.08 -14.89
CA HIS A 154 2.84 16.45 -14.61
C HIS A 154 2.66 16.80 -13.12
N PRO A 155 1.74 17.72 -12.77
CA PRO A 155 1.41 17.99 -11.37
C PRO A 155 1.04 16.72 -10.62
N SER A 156 1.76 16.44 -9.55
CA SER A 156 1.62 15.19 -8.80
C SER A 156 1.98 15.33 -7.34
N ALA A 157 1.34 14.54 -6.48
CA ALA A 157 1.72 14.36 -5.08
C ALA A 157 2.00 12.87 -4.80
N ALA A 158 3.10 12.59 -4.10
CA ALA A 158 3.47 11.24 -3.74
C ALA A 158 3.24 10.98 -2.26
N TYR A 159 2.71 9.81 -1.93
CA TYR A 159 2.48 9.36 -0.57
C TYR A 159 3.03 7.95 -0.37
N ARG A 160 3.62 7.73 0.79
CA ARG A 160 3.88 6.39 1.31
C ARG A 160 2.65 5.94 2.10
N MET A 161 1.99 4.91 1.61
CA MET A 161 0.93 4.18 2.29
C MET A 161 1.55 3.01 3.08
N ARG A 162 1.56 3.12 4.40
CA ARG A 162 1.95 2.01 5.28
C ARG A 162 0.70 1.16 5.54
N MET A 163 0.75 -0.09 5.10
CA MET A 163 -0.32 -1.06 5.27
C MET A 163 0.03 -2.02 6.41
N VAL A 164 -0.82 -2.03 7.44
CA VAL A 164 -0.77 -2.98 8.53
C VAL A 164 -1.80 -4.06 8.26
N THR A 165 -1.36 -5.31 8.12
CA THR A 165 -2.23 -6.46 7.84
C THR A 165 -2.63 -7.17 9.12
N ILE A 166 -3.86 -7.68 9.16
CA ILE A 166 -4.33 -8.54 10.24
C ILE A 166 -3.59 -9.87 10.17
N ASP A 167 -3.11 -10.33 11.31
CA ASP A 167 -2.36 -11.55 11.43
C ASP A 167 -3.27 -12.78 11.38
N ASN A 168 -3.18 -13.55 10.29
CA ASN A 168 -3.90 -14.81 10.15
C ASN A 168 -2.98 -15.96 10.53
N ALA A 169 -3.02 -16.36 11.81
CA ALA A 169 -2.35 -17.56 12.26
C ALA A 169 -2.95 -18.80 11.55
N SER A 170 -2.15 -19.45 10.72
CA SER A 170 -2.47 -20.78 10.19
C SER A 170 -2.60 -21.77 11.35
N ARG A 171 -3.71 -22.52 11.39
CA ARG A 171 -3.91 -23.62 12.36
C ARG A 171 -3.13 -24.90 11.98
N GLU A 172 -1.97 -24.75 11.36
CA GLU A 172 -1.07 -25.87 11.08
C GLU A 172 -0.10 -25.99 12.25
N GLY A 173 -0.51 -26.77 13.26
CA GLY A 173 0.28 -27.03 14.46
C GLY A 173 0.47 -28.51 14.72
N GLY A 174 1.64 -28.84 15.27
CA GLY A 174 1.96 -30.18 15.76
C GLY A 174 1.86 -30.25 17.30
N PRO A 175 1.75 -31.46 17.87
CA PRO A 175 1.82 -31.63 19.32
C PRO A 175 3.16 -31.12 19.86
N MET A 176 3.14 -30.54 21.06
CA MET A 176 4.36 -30.08 21.72
C MET A 176 5.27 -31.28 22.02
N ILE A 177 6.57 -31.18 21.69
CA ILE A 177 7.56 -32.21 22.05
C ILE A 177 7.77 -32.14 23.57
N THR A 178 7.37 -33.19 24.28
CA THR A 178 7.49 -33.30 25.74
C THR A 178 8.79 -33.98 26.17
N ASP A 179 9.40 -34.78 25.30
CA ASP A 179 10.51 -35.66 25.65
C ASP A 179 11.63 -35.60 24.60
N ILE A 180 12.88 -35.50 25.07
CA ILE A 180 14.09 -35.61 24.24
C ILE A 180 14.85 -36.85 24.72
N ARG A 181 14.98 -37.84 23.84
CA ARG A 181 15.78 -39.05 24.09
C ARG A 181 17.10 -38.94 23.34
N SER A 182 18.21 -38.97 24.06
CA SER A 182 19.56 -38.90 23.51
C SER A 182 20.26 -40.22 23.73
N ASP A 183 20.46 -40.98 22.65
CA ASP A 183 21.21 -42.23 22.70
C ASP A 183 22.71 -41.93 22.50
N TYR A 184 23.48 -42.04 23.58
CA TYR A 184 24.93 -41.90 23.54
C TYR A 184 25.57 -43.26 23.21
N TYR A 185 26.16 -43.38 22.02
CA TYR A 185 27.02 -44.51 21.69
C TYR A 185 28.40 -44.30 22.32
N LEU A 186 28.68 -44.99 23.43
CA LEU A 186 30.03 -45.15 23.94
C LEU A 186 30.78 -46.10 22.99
N LYS A 187 31.72 -45.56 22.21
CA LYS A 187 32.74 -46.36 21.52
C LYS A 187 33.64 -46.99 22.57
N SER A 188 33.56 -48.32 22.70
CA SER A 188 34.49 -49.16 23.47
C SER A 188 35.88 -49.15 22.85
#